data_AF-A0A6I1TWQ5-F1
#
_entry.id   AF-A0A6I1TWQ5-F1
#
_cell.length_a   1.000
_cell.length_b   1.000
_cell.length_c   1.000
_cell.angle_alpha   90.00
_cell.angle_beta   90.00
_cell.angle_gamma   90.00
#
_symmetry.space_group_name_H-M   'P 1'
#
loop_
_entity.id
_entity.type
_entity.pdbx_description
1 polymer ?
#
loop_
_entity_poly.entity_id
_entity_poly.type
_entity_poly.pdbx_seq_one_letter_code
_entity_poly.pdbx_strand_id
1 'polypeptide(L)' 'MDNPRQDSDFIKEIVEKHFENMVDDVLAHTETYYEALGAVGCINGSNIADIGQLADCLRKAIRKRAMQQKTPNHN' A
#
# COMPACT_ATOMS: atom_id res chain seq x y z
N MET A 1 32.10 0.14 14.19
CA MET A 1 30.99 0.92 14.79
C MET A 1 29.86 0.85 13.79
N ASP A 2 29.10 -0.24 13.80
CA ASP A 2 27.87 -0.33 13.01
C ASP A 2 26.87 0.60 13.66
N ASN A 3 26.38 1.59 12.91
CA ASN A 3 25.51 2.63 13.41
C ASN A 3 24.06 2.14 13.24
N PRO A 4 23.40 1.61 14.30
CA PRO A 4 22.12 0.90 14.16
C PRO A 4 21.01 1.80 13.60
N ARG A 5 21.18 3.12 13.69
CA ARG A 5 20.29 4.14 13.11
C ARG A 5 20.32 4.15 11.57
N GLN A 6 21.48 3.95 10.95
CA GLN A 6 21.55 3.90 9.47
C GLN A 6 20.86 2.65 8.92
N ASP A 7 21.01 1.52 9.61
CA ASP A 7 20.35 0.28 9.20
C ASP A 7 18.83 0.37 9.38
N SER A 8 18.35 0.97 10.48
CA SER A 8 16.90 1.13 10.70
C SER A 8 16.25 2.05 9.67
N ASP A 9 16.91 3.14 9.29
CA ASP A 9 16.39 4.07 8.29
C ASP A 9 16.37 3.43 6.89
N PHE A 10 17.38 2.62 6.58
CA PHE A 10 17.44 1.87 5.31
C PHE A 10 16.37 0.77 5.24
N ILE A 11 16.18 -0.02 6.30
CA ILE A 11 15.11 -1.02 6.37
C ILE A 11 13.74 -0.35 6.23
N LYS A 12 13.55 0.81 6.87
CA LYS A 12 12.32 1.60 6.72
C LYS A 12 12.06 1.98 5.26
N GLU A 13 13.07 2.50 4.55
CA GLU A 13 12.94 2.87 3.13
C GLU A 13 12.57 1.65 2.26
N ILE A 14 13.18 0.49 2.51
CA ILE A 14 12.85 -0.76 1.81
C ILE A 14 11.37 -1.11 2.00
N VAL A 15 10.88 -1.07 3.25
CA VAL A 15 9.49 -1.40 3.57
C VAL A 15 8.53 -0.41 2.95
N GLU A 16 8.82 0.90 3.02
CA GLU A 16 7.99 1.95 2.43
C GLU A 16 7.89 1.77 0.90
N LYS A 17 9.01 1.54 0.22
CA LYS A 17 9.02 1.31 -1.24
C LYS A 17 8.25 0.04 -1.62
N HIS A 18 8.42 -1.05 -0.88
CA HIS A 18 7.71 -2.29 -1.15
C HIS A 18 6.20 -2.14 -0.93
N PHE A 19 5.80 -1.41 0.10
CA PHE A 19 4.40 -1.12 0.37
C PHE A 19 3.77 -0.27 -0.76
N GLU A 20 4.44 0.80 -1.21
CA GLU A 20 3.94 1.62 -2.32
C GLU A 20 3.82 0.80 -3.63
N ASN A 21 4.79 -0.06 -3.93
CA ASN A 21 4.71 -0.98 -5.06
C ASN A 21 3.51 -1.93 -4.95
N MET A 22 3.24 -2.47 -3.76
CA MET A 22 2.08 -3.34 -3.52
C MET A 22 0.76 -2.60 -3.79
N VAL A 23 0.66 -1.33 -3.42
CA VAL A 23 -0.51 -0.50 -3.74
C VAL A 23 -0.63 -0.30 -5.25
N ASP A 24 0.48 -0.10 -5.96
CA ASP A 24 0.47 0.06 -7.43
C ASP A 24 0.07 -1.22 -8.13
N ASP A 25 0.59 -2.37 -7.67
CA ASP A 25 0.25 -3.68 -8.20
C ASP A 25 -1.23 -3.99 -8.03
N VAL A 26 -1.81 -3.71 -6.85
CA VAL A 26 -3.26 -3.88 -6.62
C VAL A 26 -4.07 -3.00 -7.57
N LEU A 27 -3.67 -1.73 -7.76
CA LEU A 27 -4.35 -0.82 -8.68
C LEU A 27 -4.19 -1.25 -10.15
N ALA A 28 -3.05 -1.80 -10.54
CA ALA A 28 -2.79 -2.26 -11.90
C ALA A 28 -3.55 -3.55 -12.25
N HIS A 29 -3.88 -4.38 -11.25
CA HIS A 29 -4.61 -5.64 -11.42
C HIS A 29 -6.11 -5.53 -11.12
N THR A 30 -6.65 -4.32 -11.03
CA THR A 30 -8.08 -4.08 -10.83
C THR A 30 -8.59 -3.01 -11.78
N GLU A 31 -9.80 -3.16 -12.30
CA GLU A 31 -10.38 -2.23 -13.27
C GLU A 31 -10.95 -0.99 -12.58
N THR A 32 -11.43 -1.15 -11.35
CA THR A 32 -12.06 -0.06 -10.59
C THR A 32 -11.51 0.08 -9.18
N TYR A 33 -11.61 1.30 -8.65
CA TYR A 33 -11.32 1.58 -7.25
C TYR A 33 -12.09 0.68 -6.28
N TYR A 34 -13.37 0.35 -6.57
CA TYR A 34 -14.17 -0.50 -5.70
C TYR A 34 -13.69 -1.96 -5.74
N GLU A 35 -13.25 -2.43 -6.91
CA GLU A 35 -12.64 -3.74 -7.05
C GLU A 35 -11.31 -3.84 -6.30
N ALA A 36 -10.46 -2.80 -6.37
CA ALA A 36 -9.23 -2.71 -5.57
C ALA A 36 -9.50 -2.85 -4.06
N LEU A 37 -10.52 -2.16 -3.54
CA LEU A 37 -10.91 -2.27 -2.14
C LEU A 37 -11.48 -3.65 -1.77
N GLY A 38 -12.24 -4.25 -2.69
CA GLY A 38 -12.79 -5.59 -2.54
C GLY A 38 -11.69 -6.64 -2.48
N ALA A 39 -10.74 -6.59 -3.42
CA ALA A 39 -9.58 -7.48 -3.49
C ALA A 39 -8.75 -7.43 -2.20
N VAL A 40 -8.46 -6.23 -1.69
CA VAL A 40 -7.78 -6.07 -0.39
C VAL A 40 -8.63 -6.63 0.77
N GLY A 41 -9.97 -6.56 0.69
CA GLY A 41 -10.82 -7.19 1.70
C GLY A 41 -10.70 -8.72 1.77
N CYS A 42 -10.43 -9.36 0.64
CA CYS A 42 -10.28 -10.82 0.56
C CYS A 42 -9.02 -11.33 1.26
N ILE A 43 -8.00 -10.49 1.47
CA ILE A 43 -6.73 -10.92 2.11
C ILE A 43 -6.85 -11.14 3.62
N ASN A 44 -7.95 -10.69 4.24
CA ASN A 44 -8.25 -10.91 5.66
C ASN A 44 -8.39 -12.40 6.03
N GLY A 45 -8.57 -13.28 5.05
CA GLY A 45 -8.56 -14.73 5.24
C GLY A 45 -7.20 -15.40 5.02
N SER A 46 -6.13 -14.63 4.79
CA SER A 46 -4.79 -15.19 4.58
C SER A 46 -4.16 -15.71 5.89
N ASN A 47 -3.24 -16.66 5.76
CA ASN A 47 -2.55 -17.28 6.90
C ASN A 47 -1.37 -16.42 7.43
N ILE A 48 -1.50 -15.10 7.36
CA ILE A 48 -0.49 -14.14 7.79
C ILE A 48 -1.02 -13.46 9.07
N ALA A 49 -0.24 -13.55 10.15
CA ALA A 49 -0.58 -12.85 11.39
C ALA A 49 -0.69 -11.34 11.14
N ASP A 50 -1.64 -10.69 11.80
CA ASP A 50 -1.87 -9.25 11.73
C ASP A 50 -2.17 -8.69 10.32
N ILE A 51 -2.56 -9.54 9.36
CA ILE A 51 -2.88 -9.12 7.99
C ILE A 51 -3.97 -8.04 7.93
N GLY A 52 -4.90 -8.03 8.89
CA GLY A 52 -5.96 -7.02 8.95
C GLY A 52 -5.40 -5.59 9.02
N GLN A 53 -4.30 -5.38 9.73
CA GLN A 53 -3.66 -4.07 9.82
C GLN A 53 -3.06 -3.65 8.47
N LEU A 54 -2.41 -4.59 7.77
CA LEU A 54 -1.90 -4.35 6.42
C LEU A 54 -3.04 -4.05 5.44
N ALA A 55 -4.13 -4.81 5.49
CA ALA A 55 -5.31 -4.59 4.65
C ALA A 55 -5.90 -3.19 4.85
N ASP A 56 -5.98 -2.72 6.10
CA ASP A 56 -6.46 -1.37 6.41
C ASP A 56 -5.50 -0.27 5.92
N CYS A 57 -4.19 -0.48 6.03
CA CYS A 57 -3.19 0.43 5.47
C CYS A 57 -3.31 0.50 3.93
N LEU A 58 -3.42 -0.64 3.25
CA LEU A 58 -3.58 -0.71 1.80
C LEU A 58 -4.85 0.02 1.33
N ARG A 59 -5.99 -0.21 1.99
CA ARG A 59 -7.25 0.50 1.66
C ARG A 59 -7.11 2.02 1.76
N LYS A 60 -6.41 2.53 2.78
CA LYS A 60 -6.16 3.98 2.95
C LYS A 60 -5.25 4.52 1.84
N ALA A 61 -4.18 3.81 1.50
CA ALA A 61 -3.25 4.20 0.45
C ALA A 61 -3.91 4.20 -0.94
N ILE A 62 -4.66 3.16 -1.28
CA ILE A 62 -5.46 3.05 -2.51
C ILE A 62 -6.44 4.24 -2.61
N ARG A 63 -7.15 4.55 -1.53
CA ARG A 63 -8.07 5.70 -1.49
C ARG A 63 -7.35 7.03 -1.75
N LYS A 64 -6.19 7.24 -1.13
CA LYS A 64 -5.39 8.45 -1.34
C LYS A 64 -4.94 8.59 -2.79
N ARG A 65 -4.41 7.53 -3.39
CA ARG A 65 -3.98 7.54 -4.81
C ARG A 65 -5.14 7.76 -5.77
N ALA A 66 -6.26 7.08 -5.56
CA ALA A 66 -7.47 7.28 -6.37
C ALA A 66 -8.01 8.73 -6.27
N MET A 67 -7.89 9.38 -5.12
CA MET A 67 -8.23 10.81 -4.97
C MET A 67 -7.25 11.72 -5.74
N GLN A 68 -5.95 11.43 -5.69
CA GLN A 68 -4.93 12.19 -6.42
C GLN A 68 -5.05 12.06 -7.94
N GLN A 69 -5.45 10.89 -8.46
CA GLN A 69 -5.74 10.70 -9.88
C GLN A 69 -6.98 11.49 -10.34
N LYS A 70 -7.94 11.73 -9.45
CA LYS A 70 -9.17 12.49 -9.74
C LYS A 70 -8.99 14.00 -9.70
N THR A 71 -7.94 14.52 -9.09
CA THR A 71 -7.57 15.92 -9.23
C THR A 71 -6.88 16.10 -10.58
N PRO A 72 -7.50 16.77 -11.57
CA PRO A 72 -6.75 17.25 -12.71
C PRO A 72 -5.77 18.25 -12.14
N ASN A 73 -4.47 18.10 -12.42
CA ASN A 73 -3.55 19.23 -12.28
C ASN A 73 -4.09 20.32 -13.21
N HIS A 74 -4.89 21.24 -12.66
CA HIS A 74 -5.19 22.50 -13.31
C HIS A 74 -3.86 23.25 -13.37
N ASN A 75 -3.25 23.25 -14.56
CA ASN A 75 -2.24 24.23 -14.93
C ASN A 75 -2.76 25.65 -14.67
#